data_AF-A0A3N5RDT6-F1
#
_entry.id   AF-A0A3N5RDT6-F1
#
_cell.length_a   1.000
_cell.length_b   1.000
_cell.length_c   1.000
_cell.angle_alpha   90.00
_cell.angle_beta   90.00
_cell.angle_gamma   90.00
#
_symmetry.space_group_name_H-M   'P 1'
#
loop_
_entity.id
_entity.type
_entity.pdbx_description
1 polymer ?
#
loop_
_entity_poly.entity_id
_entity_poly.type
_entity_poly.pdbx_seq_one_letter_code
_entity_poly.pdbx_strand_id
1 'polypeptide(L)'
;MEKLKDIIRNNKMSTRPEFYSGRGAILCDLTGEILEGIFKGIEKEFGKIAAKNYVKMVHDIKVLSATTFLEELYQLFYNNWKYRKKKKHADGITIPKNAKGEYDERSAVSGMMGIFSAMSNGDRDETRMIKGHFLERHGIKPKRLMLRDSYTCYWEY
;
A
#
# COMPACT_ATOMS: atom_id res chain seq x y z
N MET A 1 -6.50 -7.55 -16.04
CA MET A 1 -6.86 -7.83 -14.63
C MET A 1 -6.39 -9.22 -14.21
N GLU A 2 -6.72 -10.30 -14.93
CA GLU A 2 -6.34 -11.66 -14.49
C GLU A 2 -4.83 -11.87 -14.31
N LYS A 3 -3.99 -11.39 -15.22
CA LYS A 3 -2.52 -11.43 -15.03
C LYS A 3 -2.04 -10.87 -13.68
N LEU A 4 -2.65 -9.77 -13.21
CA LEU A 4 -2.31 -9.17 -11.92
C LEU A 4 -2.77 -10.06 -10.76
N LYS A 5 -3.97 -10.64 -10.87
CA LYS A 5 -4.48 -11.59 -9.88
C LYS A 5 -3.60 -12.84 -9.79
N ASP A 6 -3.10 -13.33 -10.92
CA ASP A 6 -2.20 -14.49 -10.94
C ASP A 6 -0.87 -14.17 -10.27
N ILE A 7 -0.31 -12.97 -10.50
CA ILE A 7 0.87 -12.50 -9.76
C ILE A 7 0.62 -12.50 -8.24
N ILE A 8 -0.53 -12.01 -7.79
CA ILE A 8 -0.88 -11.98 -6.36
C ILE A 8 -1.01 -13.39 -5.78
N ARG A 9 -1.73 -14.30 -6.48
CA ARG A 9 -1.93 -15.70 -6.06
C ARG A 9 -0.62 -16.47 -6.00
N ASN A 10 0.28 -16.26 -6.98
CA ASN A 10 1.60 -16.88 -7.01
C ASN A 10 2.48 -16.46 -5.83
N ASN A 11 2.16 -15.33 -5.19
CA ASN A 11 2.78 -14.87 -3.95
C ASN A 11 1.98 -15.25 -2.69
N LYS A 12 1.12 -16.27 -2.79
CA LYS A 12 0.34 -16.86 -1.69
C LYS A 12 -0.62 -15.88 -1.00
N MET A 13 -1.00 -14.80 -1.69
CA MET A 13 -2.02 -13.88 -1.21
C MET A 13 -3.39 -14.18 -1.84
N SER A 14 -4.45 -13.97 -1.06
CA SER A 14 -5.79 -13.81 -1.58
C SER A 14 -5.85 -12.54 -2.45
N THR A 15 -6.67 -12.58 -3.50
CA THR A 15 -6.92 -11.43 -4.40
C THR A 15 -8.11 -10.57 -3.94
N ARG A 16 -8.63 -10.85 -2.75
CA ARG A 16 -9.84 -10.26 -2.21
C ARG A 16 -9.48 -9.38 -1.01
N PRO A 17 -9.51 -8.04 -1.12
CA PRO A 17 -9.19 -7.14 0.00
C PRO A 17 -10.02 -7.44 1.26
N GLU A 18 -11.28 -7.83 1.07
CA GLU A 18 -12.22 -8.16 2.15
C GLU A 18 -11.82 -9.38 2.98
N PHE A 19 -10.98 -10.28 2.44
CA PHE A 19 -10.41 -11.41 3.18
C PHE A 19 -9.50 -10.95 4.33
N TYR A 20 -8.91 -9.76 4.19
CA TYR A 20 -7.94 -9.20 5.14
C TYR A 20 -8.54 -8.10 6.03
N SER A 21 -9.81 -7.74 5.81
CA SER A 21 -10.45 -6.61 6.47
C SER A 21 -10.42 -6.74 7.99
N GLY A 22 -10.08 -5.65 8.68
CA GLY A 22 -10.03 -5.60 10.16
C GLY A 22 -8.82 -6.28 10.82
N ARG A 23 -7.89 -6.88 10.05
CA ARG A 23 -6.71 -7.58 10.62
C ARG A 23 -5.53 -6.67 10.97
N GLY A 24 -5.54 -5.43 10.47
CA GLY A 24 -4.44 -4.46 10.66
C GLY A 24 -3.24 -4.73 9.76
N ALA A 25 -2.12 -4.05 10.04
CA ALA A 25 -0.86 -4.25 9.32
C ALA A 25 -0.02 -5.31 10.03
N ILE A 26 -0.12 -6.56 9.57
CA ILE A 26 0.56 -7.71 10.18
C ILE A 26 1.40 -8.50 9.17
N LEU A 27 2.57 -8.97 9.61
CA LEU A 27 3.54 -9.72 8.82
C LEU A 27 3.03 -11.08 8.35
N CYS A 28 2.06 -11.68 9.05
CA CYS A 28 1.45 -12.93 8.63
C CYS A 28 0.70 -12.80 7.29
N ASP A 29 0.20 -11.59 6.97
CA ASP A 29 -0.64 -11.35 5.80
C ASP A 29 0.13 -10.73 4.63
N LEU A 30 1.16 -9.93 4.93
CA LEU A 30 1.96 -9.23 3.95
C LEU A 30 3.40 -9.08 4.46
N THR A 31 4.39 -9.41 3.63
CA THR A 31 5.82 -9.27 3.97
C THR A 31 6.62 -8.61 2.84
N GLY A 32 7.86 -8.24 3.13
CA GLY A 32 8.78 -7.70 2.12
C GLY A 32 9.04 -8.68 0.97
N GLU A 33 9.07 -9.99 1.24
CA GLU A 33 9.23 -11.04 0.23
C GLU A 33 8.03 -11.11 -0.71
N ILE A 34 6.81 -10.99 -0.17
CA ILE A 34 5.59 -10.92 -0.96
C ILE A 34 5.60 -9.67 -1.85
N LEU A 35 5.95 -8.51 -1.28
CA LEU A 35 6.06 -7.26 -2.02
C LEU A 35 7.07 -7.37 -3.18
N GLU A 36 8.20 -8.03 -2.93
CA GLU A 36 9.26 -8.27 -3.91
C GLU A 36 8.83 -9.24 -5.02
N GLY A 37 8.16 -10.34 -4.67
CA GLY A 37 7.66 -11.28 -5.66
C GLY A 37 6.56 -10.67 -6.55
N ILE A 38 5.71 -9.81 -5.98
CA ILE A 38 4.74 -9.02 -6.75
C ILE A 38 5.45 -8.00 -7.65
N PHE A 39 6.47 -7.29 -7.15
CA PHE A 39 7.30 -6.37 -7.96
C PHE A 39 7.86 -7.07 -9.21
N LYS A 40 8.49 -8.24 -9.03
CA LYS A 40 9.08 -9.01 -10.15
C LYS A 40 8.03 -9.44 -11.16
N GLY A 41 6.86 -9.89 -10.68
CA GLY A 41 5.72 -10.21 -11.55
C GLY A 41 5.24 -9.01 -12.35
N ILE A 42 5.14 -7.84 -11.71
CA ILE A 42 4.73 -6.60 -12.38
C ILE A 42 5.76 -6.15 -13.41
N GLU A 43 7.04 -6.17 -13.06
CA GLU A 43 8.13 -5.80 -13.97
C GLU A 43 8.13 -6.66 -15.22
N LYS A 44 7.94 -7.98 -15.06
CA LYS A 44 7.88 -8.93 -16.16
C LYS A 44 6.66 -8.74 -17.06
N GLU A 45 5.46 -8.60 -16.49
CA GLU A 45 4.22 -8.60 -17.27
C GLU A 45 3.78 -7.21 -17.76
N PHE A 46 4.13 -6.15 -17.03
CA PHE A 46 3.67 -4.78 -17.29
C PHE A 46 4.81 -3.77 -17.48
N GLY A 47 6.06 -4.20 -17.31
CA GLY A 47 7.26 -3.42 -17.61
C GLY A 47 7.81 -2.59 -16.44
N LYS A 48 9.02 -2.07 -16.65
CA LYS A 48 9.81 -1.36 -15.62
C LYS A 48 9.14 -0.10 -15.07
N ILE A 49 8.41 0.63 -15.91
CA ILE A 49 7.71 1.86 -15.48
C ILE A 49 6.60 1.51 -14.48
N ALA A 50 5.86 0.43 -14.73
CA ALA A 50 4.83 -0.06 -13.83
C ALA A 50 5.42 -0.46 -12.47
N ALA A 51 6.49 -1.26 -12.51
CA ALA A 51 7.21 -1.71 -11.32
C ALA A 51 7.76 -0.54 -10.49
N LYS A 52 8.34 0.49 -11.16
CA LYS A 52 8.82 1.70 -10.48
C LYS A 52 7.69 2.47 -9.78
N ASN A 53 6.52 2.58 -10.41
CA ASN A 53 5.38 3.27 -9.80
C ASN A 53 4.73 2.45 -8.69
N TYR A 54 4.79 1.12 -8.76
CA TYR A 54 4.44 0.23 -7.66
C TYR A 54 5.31 0.46 -6.42
N VAL A 55 6.64 0.56 -6.58
CA VAL A 55 7.54 0.89 -5.46
C VAL A 55 7.16 2.22 -4.79
N LYS A 56 6.85 3.26 -5.59
CA LYS A 56 6.40 4.57 -5.06
C LYS A 56 5.10 4.46 -4.28
N MET A 57 4.14 3.67 -4.77
CA MET A 57 2.89 3.41 -4.07
C MET A 57 3.14 2.77 -2.71
N VAL A 58 3.92 1.68 -2.65
CA VAL A 58 4.27 1.00 -1.40
C VAL A 58 4.99 1.95 -0.42
N HIS A 59 5.90 2.80 -0.92
CA HIS A 59 6.58 3.80 -0.10
C HIS A 59 5.59 4.78 0.54
N ASP A 60 4.68 5.35 -0.24
CA ASP A 60 3.79 6.43 0.20
C ASP A 60 2.58 5.95 1.03
N ILE A 61 2.28 4.65 1.09
CA ILE A 61 1.26 4.10 1.99
C ILE A 61 1.72 4.25 3.44
N LYS A 62 0.91 4.93 4.27
CA LYS A 62 1.22 5.22 5.68
C LYS A 62 1.10 3.97 6.55
N VAL A 63 0.00 3.22 6.42
CA VAL A 63 -0.27 1.96 7.12
C VAL A 63 -0.49 0.89 6.06
N LEU A 64 0.40 -0.11 5.99
CA LEU A 64 0.45 -1.10 4.93
C LEU A 64 -0.17 -2.43 5.39
N SER A 65 -1.48 -2.42 5.60
CA SER A 65 -2.26 -3.65 5.75
C SER A 65 -2.40 -4.37 4.40
N ALA A 66 -2.67 -5.68 4.42
CA ALA A 66 -2.94 -6.43 3.20
C ALA A 66 -4.18 -5.91 2.44
N THR A 67 -5.21 -5.45 3.15
CA THR A 67 -6.39 -4.79 2.55
C THR A 67 -5.97 -3.51 1.82
N THR A 68 -5.34 -2.57 2.53
CA THR A 68 -4.91 -1.28 1.94
C THR A 68 -3.95 -1.48 0.77
N PHE A 69 -3.03 -2.43 0.89
CA PHE A 69 -2.11 -2.79 -0.18
C PHE A 69 -2.83 -3.24 -1.46
N LEU A 70 -3.77 -4.19 -1.36
CA LEU A 70 -4.50 -4.71 -2.52
C LEU A 70 -5.37 -3.63 -3.17
N GLU A 71 -6.03 -2.80 -2.36
CA GLU A 71 -6.87 -1.72 -2.86
C GLU A 71 -6.05 -0.67 -3.63
N GLU A 72 -4.92 -0.22 -3.06
CA GLU A 72 -4.02 0.72 -3.74
C GLU A 72 -3.39 0.10 -5.00
N LEU A 73 -3.04 -1.19 -4.95
CA LEU A 73 -2.49 -1.91 -6.11
C LEU A 73 -3.50 -1.99 -7.26
N TYR A 74 -4.77 -2.28 -6.96
CA TYR A 74 -5.83 -2.28 -7.96
C TYR A 74 -6.09 -0.87 -8.49
N GLN A 75 -6.12 0.14 -7.63
CA GLN A 75 -6.24 1.53 -8.07
C GLN A 75 -5.09 1.93 -9.00
N LEU A 76 -3.85 1.54 -8.67
CA LEU A 76 -2.68 1.78 -9.50
C LEU A 76 -2.81 1.08 -10.86
N PHE A 77 -3.23 -0.18 -10.88
CA PHE A 77 -3.47 -0.95 -12.10
C PHE A 77 -4.53 -0.28 -12.98
N TYR A 78 -5.69 0.06 -12.42
CA TYR A 78 -6.78 0.73 -13.16
C TYR A 78 -6.40 2.13 -13.65
N ASN A 79 -5.44 2.78 -12.99
CA ASN A 79 -4.87 4.04 -13.47
C ASN A 79 -3.69 3.84 -14.44
N ASN A 80 -3.62 2.68 -15.11
CA ASN A 80 -2.55 2.33 -16.07
C ASN A 80 -1.16 2.51 -15.48
N TRP A 81 -0.97 2.09 -14.22
CA TRP A 81 0.27 2.19 -13.47
C TRP A 81 0.80 3.61 -13.28
N LYS A 82 -0.05 4.63 -13.45
CA LYS A 82 0.31 6.04 -13.21
C LYS A 82 0.12 6.35 -11.72
N TYR A 83 1.20 6.28 -10.96
CA TYR A 83 1.15 6.69 -9.56
C TYR A 83 1.09 8.21 -9.44
N ARG A 84 0.09 8.71 -8.71
CA ARG A 84 -0.03 10.12 -8.33
C ARG A 84 -0.12 10.17 -6.81
N LYS A 85 0.81 10.87 -6.18
CA LYS A 85 0.81 11.04 -4.73
C LYS A 85 -0.49 11.71 -4.31
N LYS A 86 -1.30 11.01 -3.51
CA LYS A 86 -2.50 11.60 -2.90
C LYS A 86 -2.02 12.75 -2.01
N LYS A 87 -2.57 13.96 -2.19
CA LYS A 87 -2.30 15.08 -1.27
C LYS A 87 -2.75 14.62 0.12
N LYS A 88 -1.89 14.77 1.13
CA LYS A 88 -2.28 14.53 2.53
C LYS A 88 -3.50 15.40 2.80
N HIS A 89 -4.67 14.80 2.96
CA HIS A 89 -5.80 15.52 3.51
C HIS A 89 -5.43 15.87 4.95
N ALA A 90 -5.62 17.15 5.31
CA ALA A 90 -5.51 17.62 6.68
C ALA A 90 -6.35 16.72 7.59
N ASP A 91 -5.90 16.53 8.83
CA ASP A 91 -6.55 15.67 9.82
C ASP A 91 -8.06 15.99 9.90
N GLY A 92 -8.87 15.16 9.23
CA GLY A 92 -10.26 15.43 8.92
C GLY A 92 -10.65 14.86 7.56
N ILE A 93 -11.55 13.87 7.54
CA ILE A 93 -11.99 13.19 6.32
C ILE A 93 -12.72 14.20 5.42
N THR A 94 -11.99 14.78 4.47
CA THR A 94 -12.55 15.69 3.47
C THR A 94 -12.63 14.93 2.15
N ILE A 95 -13.82 14.53 1.74
CA ILE A 95 -14.04 13.90 0.44
C ILE A 95 -14.10 15.01 -0.62
N PRO A 96 -13.13 15.11 -1.55
CA PRO A 96 -13.14 16.16 -2.56
C PRO A 96 -14.28 15.92 -3.54
N LYS A 97 -15.22 16.88 -3.59
CA LYS A 97 -16.30 16.94 -4.58
C LYS A 97 -15.76 17.43 -5.92
N ASN A 98 -16.35 16.98 -7.02
CA ASN A 98 -16.03 17.49 -8.35
C ASN A 98 -16.51 18.96 -8.48
N ALA A 99 -16.20 19.63 -9.61
CA ALA A 99 -16.62 21.02 -9.87
C ALA A 99 -18.15 21.22 -9.88
N LYS A 100 -18.94 20.13 -9.94
CA LYS A 100 -20.40 20.12 -9.88
C LYS A 100 -20.95 19.82 -8.48
N GLY A 101 -20.08 19.66 -7.48
CA GLY A 101 -20.48 19.35 -6.11
C GLY A 101 -20.84 17.87 -5.87
N GLU A 102 -20.64 17.00 -6.85
CA GLU A 102 -20.91 15.57 -6.75
C GLU A 102 -19.67 14.82 -6.26
N TYR A 103 -19.91 13.67 -5.65
CA TYR A 103 -18.84 12.75 -5.28
C TYR A 103 -18.37 12.01 -6.54
N ASP A 104 -17.12 12.26 -6.95
CA ASP A 104 -16.46 11.41 -7.95
C ASP A 104 -16.30 10.01 -7.34
N GLU A 105 -16.63 8.96 -8.09
CA GLU A 105 -16.43 7.56 -7.68
C GLU A 105 -14.99 7.31 -7.19
N ARG A 106 -14.00 8.00 -7.78
CA ARG A 106 -12.58 7.93 -7.36
C ARG A 106 -12.32 8.60 -6.01
N SER A 107 -13.05 9.67 -5.70
CA SER A 107 -13.03 10.36 -4.42
C SER A 107 -13.75 9.56 -3.33
N ALA A 108 -14.84 8.86 -3.68
CA ALA A 108 -15.55 7.97 -2.77
C ALA A 108 -14.67 6.79 -2.34
N VAL A 109 -13.99 6.13 -3.28
CA VAL A 109 -13.00 5.07 -2.98
C VAL A 109 -11.85 5.59 -2.11
N SER A 110 -11.32 6.78 -2.43
CA SER A 110 -10.23 7.38 -1.63
C SER A 110 -10.68 7.77 -0.22
N GLY A 111 -11.93 8.23 -0.06
CA GLY A 111 -12.53 8.54 1.23
C GLY A 111 -12.80 7.29 2.06
N MET A 112 -13.28 6.20 1.44
CA MET A 112 -13.45 4.91 2.09
C MET A 112 -12.12 4.33 2.56
N MET A 113 -11.06 4.37 1.73
CA MET A 113 -9.72 3.93 2.16
C MET A 113 -9.21 4.72 3.38
N GLY A 114 -9.49 6.04 3.44
CA GLY A 114 -9.16 6.86 4.61
C GLY A 114 -9.88 6.41 5.87
N ILE A 115 -11.17 6.05 5.76
CA ILE A 115 -11.98 5.51 6.87
C ILE A 115 -11.45 4.13 7.30
N PHE A 116 -11.20 3.22 6.36
CA PHE A 116 -10.66 1.88 6.66
C PHE A 116 -9.27 1.96 7.32
N SER A 117 -8.39 2.84 6.85
CA SER A 117 -7.08 3.06 7.46
C SER A 117 -7.17 3.66 8.87
N ALA A 118 -8.16 4.52 9.14
CA ALA A 118 -8.39 5.08 10.47
C ALA A 118 -8.97 4.03 11.44
N MET A 119 -9.82 3.13 10.94
CA MET A 119 -10.43 2.05 11.70
C MET A 119 -9.50 0.85 11.91
N SER A 120 -8.49 0.65 11.05
CA SER A 120 -7.49 -0.40 11.24
C SER A 120 -6.40 -0.06 12.28
N ASN A 121 -6.51 1.07 12.99
CA ASN A 121 -5.64 1.44 14.11
C ASN A 121 -5.95 0.63 15.39
N GLY A 122 -6.18 -0.68 15.27
CA GLY A 122 -5.95 -1.59 16.39
C GLY A 122 -4.45 -1.67 16.66
N ASP A 123 -4.03 -1.85 17.91
CA ASP A 123 -2.67 -1.68 18.45
C ASP A 123 -1.49 -2.44 17.75
N ARG A 124 -1.72 -3.11 16.61
CA ARG A 124 -0.72 -3.83 15.81
C ARG A 124 -0.51 -3.17 14.43
N ASP A 125 0.54 -2.35 14.35
CA ASP A 125 1.05 -1.77 13.11
C ASP A 125 2.51 -2.22 12.85
N GLU A 126 2.67 -3.24 12.00
CA GLU A 126 3.96 -3.77 11.57
C GLU A 126 4.42 -3.20 10.22
N THR A 127 3.77 -2.14 9.72
CA THR A 127 4.00 -1.54 8.39
C THR A 127 5.48 -1.37 8.05
N ARG A 128 6.28 -0.91 9.03
CA ARG A 128 7.72 -0.68 8.83
C ARG A 128 8.48 -1.97 8.55
N MET A 129 8.15 -3.05 9.27
CA MET A 129 8.77 -4.36 9.05
C MET A 129 8.34 -4.93 7.69
N ILE A 130 7.08 -4.73 7.32
CA ILE A 130 6.53 -5.20 6.05
C ILE A 130 7.27 -4.57 4.86
N LYS A 131 7.42 -3.23 4.82
CA LYS A 131 7.99 -2.54 3.65
C LYS A 131 9.48 -2.24 3.74
N GLY A 132 10.09 -2.25 4.93
CA GLY A 132 11.46 -1.77 5.15
C GLY A 132 12.48 -2.46 4.25
N HIS A 133 12.58 -3.79 4.33
CA HIS A 133 13.53 -4.54 3.51
C HIS A 133 13.27 -4.36 2.00
N PHE A 134 11.99 -4.35 1.60
CA PHE A 134 11.61 -4.13 0.21
C PHE A 134 12.09 -2.76 -0.29
N LEU A 135 11.82 -1.68 0.45
CA LEU A 135 12.20 -0.31 0.06
C LEU A 135 13.73 -0.13 -0.02
N GLU A 136 14.49 -0.71 0.92
CA GLU A 136 15.96 -0.68 0.87
C GLU A 136 16.51 -1.33 -0.40
N ARG A 137 16.00 -2.51 -0.78
CA ARG A 137 16.39 -3.21 -2.03
C ARG A 137 16.12 -2.37 -3.27
N HIS A 138 15.09 -1.53 -3.24
CA HIS A 138 14.72 -0.63 -4.32
C HIS A 138 15.35 0.77 -4.19
N GLY A 139 16.38 0.92 -3.34
CA GLY A 139 17.21 2.13 -3.25
C GLY A 139 16.59 3.28 -2.46
N ILE A 140 15.48 3.03 -1.75
CA ILE A 140 14.84 4.02 -0.88
C ILE A 140 15.47 3.88 0.50
N LYS A 141 16.25 4.89 0.89
CA LYS A 141 16.89 4.93 2.20
C LYS A 141 15.92 5.47 3.26
N PRO A 142 16.02 4.98 4.50
CA PRO A 142 15.28 5.56 5.58
C PRO A 142 15.81 6.94 5.97
N LYS A 143 14.90 7.84 6.33
CA LYS A 143 15.12 9.19 6.83
C LYS A 143 15.66 9.23 8.25
N ARG A 144 15.30 8.29 9.12
CA ARG A 144 15.71 8.32 10.54
C ARG A 144 15.70 6.95 11.21
N LEU A 145 16.65 6.73 12.11
CA LEU A 145 16.65 5.64 13.09
C LEU A 145 15.80 6.05 14.29
N MET A 146 14.75 5.30 14.58
CA MET A 146 13.83 5.50 15.71
C MET A 146 13.95 4.30 16.63
N LEU A 147 14.35 4.54 17.88
CA LEU A 147 14.27 3.55 18.95
C LEU A 147 12.83 3.56 19.47
N ARG A 148 12.17 2.41 19.47
CA ARG A 148 10.86 2.26 20.12
C ARG A 148 11.09 2.06 21.62
N ASP A 149 12.02 1.19 21.97
CA ASP A 149 12.49 0.88 23.34
C ASP A 149 14.00 0.50 23.32
N SER A 150 14.61 0.19 24.46
CA SER A 150 16.05 -0.17 24.60
C SER A 150 16.53 -1.39 23.79
N TYR A 151 15.61 -2.13 23.15
CA TYR A 151 15.91 -3.36 22.40
C TYR A 151 15.41 -3.34 20.96
N THR A 152 14.68 -2.31 20.51
CA THR A 152 14.07 -2.30 19.18
C THR A 152 14.33 -1.00 18.43
N CYS A 153 14.99 -1.16 17.29
CA CYS A 153 15.46 -0.09 16.44
C CYS A 153 14.79 -0.20 15.07
N TYR A 154 14.19 0.88 14.58
CA TYR A 154 13.49 0.89 13.30
C TYR A 154 13.82 2.11 12.46
N TRP A 155 13.72 1.92 11.15
CA TRP A 155 14.02 2.91 10.14
C TRP A 155 12.71 3.58 9.65
N GLU A 156 12.67 4.92 9.62
CA GLU A 156 11.57 5.72 9.08
C GLU A 156 11.77 5.95 7.58
N TYR A 157 10.80 5.60 6.73
CA TYR A 157 10.87 5.77 5.27
C TYR A 157 9.94 6.89 4.79
#